data_AF-A0A932YEB5-F1
#
_entry.id   AF-A0A932YEB5-F1
#
_cell.length_a   1.000
_cell.length_b   1.000
_cell.length_c   1.000
_cell.angle_alpha   90.00
_cell.angle_beta   90.00
_cell.angle_gamma   90.00
#
_symmetry.space_group_name_H-M   'P 1'
#
loop_
_entity.id
_entity.type
_entity.pdbx_description
1 polymer ?
#
loop_
_entity_poly.entity_id
_entity_poly.type
_entity_poly.pdbx_seq_one_letter_code
_entity_poly.pdbx_strand_id
1 'polypeptide(L)'
;MTRLVMVIAALLAATTLKAAEHPKEHPTAKSAQEEHISGVEGKTAEHPKKGEHPAGHEHPMGSKEWTKQTTKEYTQEVERYVKEESAKGAFKVHDDKLGKDWQLKLVRIHKDRVVHLGNNQFFACSDFKSVKKGSKDKVDLDFYATKTKEGWKTDKVLIHKVNGRPRYTYNDKNEMVPVNN
;
A
#
# COMPACT_ATOMS: atom_id res chain seq x y z
N MET A 1 2.54 49.47 31.57
CA MET A 1 3.75 50.32 31.54
C MET A 1 4.92 49.48 31.07
N THR A 2 5.52 49.87 29.93
CA THR A 2 6.95 49.69 29.58
C THR A 2 7.37 48.28 29.10
N ARG A 3 8.06 48.00 27.98
CA ARG A 3 8.52 48.74 26.79
C ARG A 3 8.84 47.72 25.69
N LEU A 4 8.66 48.16 24.45
CA LEU A 4 9.15 47.64 23.16
C LEU A 4 10.69 47.67 23.06
N VAL A 5 11.34 46.64 22.48
CA VAL A 5 12.57 46.70 21.62
C VAL A 5 12.62 45.39 20.78
N MET A 6 12.29 45.36 19.49
CA MET A 6 13.10 45.59 18.26
C MET A 6 14.35 44.70 18.02
N VAL A 7 14.21 43.84 17.00
CA VAL A 7 15.07 43.59 15.81
C VAL A 7 16.58 43.37 16.01
N ILE A 8 17.09 42.22 15.53
CA ILE A 8 18.30 42.16 14.65
C ILE A 8 18.11 41.06 13.60
N ALA A 9 18.14 41.48 12.33
CA ALA A 9 18.27 40.65 11.16
C ALA A 9 19.75 40.28 10.94
N ALA A 10 20.02 39.06 10.46
CA ALA A 10 21.31 38.69 9.90
C ALA A 10 21.10 38.12 8.50
N LEU A 11 21.39 38.94 7.50
CA LEU A 11 21.68 38.51 6.13
C LEU A 11 23.07 37.86 6.11
N LEU A 12 23.21 36.74 5.40
CA LEU A 12 24.47 36.36 4.77
C LEU A 12 24.21 35.97 3.31
N ALA A 13 24.99 36.61 2.45
CA ALA A 13 24.90 36.64 1.00
C ALA A 13 25.53 35.41 0.36
N ALA A 14 24.98 35.00 -0.78
CA ALA A 14 25.70 34.23 -1.80
C ALA A 14 25.58 34.98 -3.13
N THR A 15 26.70 35.51 -3.62
CA THR A 15 26.85 36.10 -4.94
C THR A 15 27.83 35.25 -5.75
N THR A 16 27.46 34.87 -6.97
CA THR A 16 28.27 35.07 -8.19
C THR A 16 27.45 34.78 -9.46
N LEU A 17 27.86 35.45 -10.54
CA LEU A 17 27.13 35.74 -11.78
C LEU A 17 27.30 34.68 -12.90
N LYS A 18 26.20 34.45 -13.62
CA LYS A 18 25.91 34.59 -15.08
C LYS A 18 26.96 34.32 -16.19
N ALA A 19 26.49 33.50 -17.15
CA ALA A 19 26.60 33.52 -18.63
C ALA A 19 27.83 32.92 -19.36
N ALA A 20 27.54 32.02 -20.32
CA ALA A 20 28.09 32.01 -21.69
C ALA A 20 27.27 31.04 -22.60
N GLU A 21 27.15 31.42 -23.87
CA GLU A 21 26.26 30.92 -24.91
C GLU A 21 26.92 29.85 -25.83
N HIS A 22 26.09 29.09 -26.56
CA HIS A 22 26.41 28.24 -27.73
C HIS A 22 27.12 29.03 -28.85
N PRO A 23 27.92 28.44 -29.79
CA PRO A 23 27.42 27.51 -30.83
C PRO A 23 28.43 26.53 -31.50
N LYS A 24 27.93 25.83 -32.54
CA LYS A 24 28.59 25.06 -33.63
C LYS A 24 28.67 23.54 -33.41
N GLU A 25 27.78 22.77 -34.04
CA GLU A 25 27.79 22.30 -35.44
C GLU A 25 28.71 21.10 -35.71
N HIS A 26 28.17 20.18 -36.52
CA HIS A 26 28.57 18.80 -36.80
C HIS A 26 30.00 18.65 -37.34
N PRO A 27 30.57 17.43 -37.30
CA PRO A 27 30.53 16.67 -38.54
C PRO A 27 30.13 15.19 -38.38
N THR A 28 29.47 14.76 -39.44
CA THR A 28 29.13 13.41 -39.90
C THR A 28 30.35 12.51 -40.10
N ALA A 29 30.21 11.21 -39.78
CA ALA A 29 30.66 10.02 -40.51
C ALA A 29 30.97 8.88 -39.51
N LYS A 30 30.79 7.58 -39.77
CA LYS A 30 30.10 6.75 -40.77
C LYS A 30 30.44 5.29 -40.38
N SER A 31 29.52 4.36 -40.57
CA SER A 31 29.73 2.89 -40.65
C SER A 31 30.16 2.18 -39.36
N ALA A 32 29.82 0.91 -39.10
CA ALA A 32 29.08 -0.16 -39.77
C ALA A 32 28.65 -1.12 -38.64
N GLN A 33 27.43 -1.67 -38.69
CA GLN A 33 27.10 -3.10 -38.89
C GLN A 33 27.47 -4.06 -37.74
N GLU A 34 26.70 -5.15 -37.68
CA GLU A 34 26.89 -6.39 -36.90
C GLU A 34 26.35 -6.35 -35.44
N GLU A 35 25.50 -7.25 -34.93
CA GLU A 35 24.81 -8.44 -35.47
C GLU A 35 23.51 -8.67 -34.69
N HIS A 36 22.52 -9.22 -35.40
CA HIS A 36 21.28 -9.75 -34.84
C HIS A 36 21.56 -11.20 -34.44
N ILE A 37 21.86 -11.46 -33.16
CA ILE A 37 22.07 -12.82 -32.67
C ILE A 37 20.75 -13.37 -32.13
N SER A 38 20.12 -14.21 -32.93
CA SER A 38 19.12 -15.17 -32.49
C SER A 38 19.80 -16.29 -31.68
N GLY A 39 19.41 -16.45 -30.43
CA GLY A 39 19.64 -17.65 -29.61
C GLY A 39 18.52 -17.71 -28.58
N VAL A 40 17.51 -18.58 -28.78
CA VAL A 40 17.41 -19.89 -28.12
C VAL A 40 17.58 -19.75 -26.61
N GLU A 41 16.46 -19.86 -25.89
CA GLU A 41 16.32 -20.75 -24.73
C GLU A 41 14.89 -20.64 -24.16
N GLY A 42 14.14 -21.73 -24.27
CA GLY A 42 12.96 -21.93 -23.45
C GLY A 42 13.38 -22.14 -22.00
N LYS A 43 12.72 -21.45 -21.07
CA LYS A 43 12.61 -21.88 -19.68
C LYS A 43 11.20 -21.62 -19.16
N THR A 44 10.39 -22.65 -19.37
CA THR A 44 9.28 -23.00 -18.49
C THR A 44 9.78 -23.10 -17.05
N ALA A 45 9.00 -22.55 -16.12
CA ALA A 45 8.87 -22.91 -14.72
C ALA A 45 10.15 -23.00 -13.85
N GLU A 46 10.27 -22.07 -12.90
CA GLU A 46 10.85 -22.38 -11.58
C GLU A 46 10.29 -21.42 -10.52
N HIS A 47 9.19 -21.80 -9.88
CA HIS A 47 8.86 -21.37 -8.53
C HIS A 47 9.26 -22.50 -7.59
N PRO A 48 10.30 -22.35 -6.74
CA PRO A 48 10.48 -23.23 -5.61
C PRO A 48 9.95 -22.54 -4.35
N LYS A 49 8.95 -23.15 -3.71
CA LYS A 49 9.02 -23.52 -2.29
C LYS A 49 7.79 -24.33 -1.87
N LYS A 50 8.03 -25.64 -1.83
CA LYS A 50 7.33 -26.61 -0.99
C LYS A 50 7.52 -26.21 0.48
N GLY A 51 6.41 -25.93 1.14
CA GLY A 51 6.26 -25.84 2.58
C GLY A 51 4.77 -26.01 2.84
N GLU A 52 4.39 -26.95 3.69
CA GLU A 52 3.00 -27.23 4.04
C GLU A 52 2.37 -25.97 4.68
N HIS A 53 1.51 -25.30 3.92
CA HIS A 53 0.57 -24.29 4.43
C HIS A 53 -0.84 -24.81 4.12
N PRO A 54 -1.85 -24.56 4.98
CA PRO A 54 -3.21 -25.08 4.79
C PRO A 54 -3.75 -24.72 3.40
N ALA A 55 -4.74 -25.46 2.90
CA ALA A 55 -5.29 -25.42 1.52
C ALA A 55 -5.86 -24.06 1.03
N GLY A 56 -5.10 -22.97 1.14
CA GLY A 56 -5.49 -21.61 0.79
C GLY A 56 -4.37 -20.58 0.88
N HIS A 57 -4.69 -19.37 0.46
CA HIS A 57 -3.81 -18.22 0.31
C HIS A 57 -4.19 -17.10 1.30
N GLU A 58 -3.19 -16.37 1.79
CA GLU A 58 -3.34 -15.29 2.78
C GLU A 58 -4.20 -14.09 2.31
N HIS A 59 -4.46 -13.99 1.01
CA HIS A 59 -5.28 -12.95 0.41
C HIS A 59 -6.00 -13.55 -0.80
N PRO A 60 -7.12 -12.97 -1.26
CA PRO A 60 -7.74 -13.41 -2.48
C PRO A 60 -6.74 -13.34 -3.65
N MET A 61 -6.86 -14.28 -4.57
CA MET A 61 -6.17 -14.26 -5.85
C MET A 61 -6.87 -13.27 -6.76
N GLY A 62 -6.13 -12.29 -7.25
CA GLY A 62 -6.60 -11.36 -8.26
C GLY A 62 -5.44 -10.94 -9.14
N SER A 63 -5.69 -10.06 -10.09
CA SER A 63 -4.60 -9.57 -10.94
C SER A 63 -3.64 -8.71 -10.11
N LYS A 64 -2.49 -8.35 -10.68
CA LYS A 64 -1.66 -7.21 -10.23
C LYS A 64 -1.69 -6.06 -11.25
N GLU A 65 -2.64 -6.12 -12.17
CA GLU A 65 -2.67 -5.30 -13.37
C GLU A 65 -3.46 -4.00 -13.12
N TRP A 66 -2.85 -3.11 -12.34
CA TRP A 66 -3.31 -1.73 -12.18
C TRP A 66 -2.15 -0.76 -12.15
N THR A 67 -2.49 0.51 -12.28
CA THR A 67 -1.50 1.59 -12.29
C THR A 67 -1.06 1.96 -10.88
N LYS A 68 0.16 2.50 -10.76
CA LYS A 68 0.62 3.13 -9.50
C LYS A 68 -0.35 4.21 -9.00
N GLN A 69 -1.02 4.90 -9.93
CA GLN A 69 -2.04 5.89 -9.61
C GLN A 69 -3.26 5.25 -8.94
N THR A 70 -3.77 4.13 -9.47
CA THR A 70 -4.87 3.37 -8.85
C THR A 70 -4.51 2.91 -7.44
N THR A 71 -3.30 2.36 -7.23
CA THR A 71 -2.82 2.00 -5.88
C THR A 71 -2.83 3.18 -4.93
N LYS A 72 -2.36 4.34 -5.41
CA LYS A 72 -2.31 5.57 -4.62
C LYS A 72 -3.70 6.02 -4.21
N GLU A 73 -4.64 6.07 -5.15
CA GLU A 73 -6.02 6.48 -4.88
C GLU A 73 -6.73 5.51 -3.93
N TYR A 74 -6.60 4.20 -4.13
CA TYR A 74 -7.10 3.18 -3.21
C TYR A 74 -6.54 3.37 -1.80
N THR A 75 -5.23 3.59 -1.69
CA THR A 75 -4.58 3.82 -0.39
C THR A 75 -5.14 5.07 0.28
N GLN A 76 -5.31 6.15 -0.48
CA GLN A 76 -5.88 7.41 0.03
C GLN A 76 -7.33 7.25 0.48
N GLU A 77 -8.12 6.43 -0.22
CA GLU A 77 -9.47 6.06 0.20
C GLU A 77 -9.45 5.39 1.58
N VAL A 78 -8.65 4.34 1.74
CA VAL A 78 -8.57 3.59 3.01
C VAL A 78 -8.05 4.48 4.14
N GLU A 79 -7.03 5.30 3.88
CA GLU A 79 -6.52 6.27 4.86
C GLU A 79 -7.60 7.29 5.26
N ARG A 80 -8.37 7.80 4.29
CA ARG A 80 -9.46 8.74 4.53
C ARG A 80 -10.57 8.09 5.36
N TYR A 81 -11.04 6.92 4.94
CA TYR A 81 -12.07 6.15 5.64
C TYR A 81 -11.67 5.87 7.09
N VAL A 82 -10.45 5.37 7.32
CA VAL A 82 -9.96 5.12 8.69
C VAL A 82 -9.89 6.41 9.49
N LYS A 83 -9.46 7.52 8.90
CA LYS A 83 -9.39 8.82 9.57
C LYS A 83 -10.78 9.34 9.97
N GLU A 84 -11.76 9.25 9.08
CA GLU A 84 -13.16 9.65 9.30
C GLU A 84 -13.78 8.82 10.43
N GLU A 85 -13.64 7.50 10.36
CA GLU A 85 -14.12 6.57 11.41
C GLU A 85 -13.34 6.70 12.73
N SER A 86 -12.14 7.28 12.70
CA SER A 86 -11.33 7.59 13.88
C SER A 86 -11.60 8.97 14.48
N ALA A 87 -12.68 9.67 14.09
CA ALA A 87 -12.98 11.02 14.62
C ALA A 87 -13.03 11.09 16.16
N LYS A 88 -13.34 9.97 16.83
CA LYS A 88 -13.34 9.85 18.30
C LYS A 88 -11.99 9.41 18.89
N GLY A 89 -10.90 9.52 18.13
CA GLY A 89 -9.52 9.28 18.55
C GLY A 89 -8.92 7.92 18.16
N ALA A 90 -9.74 6.94 17.78
CA ALA A 90 -9.29 5.61 17.35
C ALA A 90 -10.29 4.95 16.41
N PHE A 91 -9.79 4.10 15.51
CA PHE A 91 -10.60 3.28 14.62
C PHE A 91 -11.20 2.13 15.43
N LYS A 92 -12.54 2.06 15.49
CA LYS A 92 -13.24 1.06 16.30
C LYS A 92 -13.72 -0.09 15.44
N VAL A 93 -13.40 -1.31 15.84
CA VAL A 93 -13.85 -2.53 15.15
C VAL A 93 -14.35 -3.52 16.19
N HIS A 94 -15.59 -3.96 16.06
CA HIS A 94 -16.13 -5.03 16.89
C HIS A 94 -15.59 -6.38 16.43
N ASP A 95 -15.22 -7.23 17.38
CA ASP A 95 -14.70 -8.57 17.16
C ASP A 95 -15.63 -9.60 17.77
N ASP A 96 -16.53 -10.12 16.96
CA ASP A 96 -17.53 -11.10 17.40
C ASP A 96 -16.89 -12.38 17.94
N LYS A 97 -15.74 -12.78 17.39
CA LYS A 97 -15.05 -14.01 17.80
C LYS A 97 -14.47 -13.92 19.22
N LEU A 98 -14.04 -12.72 19.63
CA LEU A 98 -13.50 -12.46 20.97
C LEU A 98 -14.50 -11.74 21.90
N GLY A 99 -15.66 -11.33 21.39
CA GLY A 99 -16.60 -10.46 22.11
C GLY A 99 -15.96 -9.13 22.54
N LYS A 100 -15.08 -8.56 21.70
CA LYS A 100 -14.21 -7.43 22.08
C LYS A 100 -14.34 -6.27 21.11
N ASP A 101 -14.43 -5.06 21.63
CA ASP A 101 -14.25 -3.85 20.82
C ASP A 101 -12.77 -3.45 20.75
N TRP A 102 -12.21 -3.46 19.55
CA TRP A 102 -10.89 -2.95 19.31
C TRP A 102 -10.91 -1.42 19.17
N GLN A 103 -9.94 -0.76 19.80
CA GLN A 103 -9.58 0.61 19.49
C GLN A 103 -8.20 0.59 18.85
N LEU A 104 -8.13 0.94 17.57
CA LEU A 104 -6.98 0.70 16.72
C LEU A 104 -6.43 1.99 16.13
N LYS A 105 -5.13 1.96 15.84
CA LYS A 105 -4.44 2.97 15.03
C LYS A 105 -3.80 2.28 13.84
N LEU A 106 -4.06 2.81 12.64
CA LEU A 106 -3.42 2.37 11.41
C LEU A 106 -1.90 2.55 11.53
N VAL A 107 -1.17 1.49 11.19
CA VAL A 107 0.29 1.48 11.12
C VAL A 107 0.72 1.55 9.67
N ARG A 108 0.14 0.71 8.79
CA ARG A 108 0.55 0.58 7.40
C ARG A 108 -0.54 -0.07 6.55
N ILE A 109 -0.65 0.36 5.30
CA ILE A 109 -1.39 -0.35 4.24
C ILE A 109 -0.35 -1.06 3.35
N HIS A 110 -0.57 -2.33 3.01
CA HIS A 110 0.34 -3.07 2.11
C HIS A 110 0.14 -2.69 0.65
N LYS A 111 0.69 -1.54 0.23
CA LYS A 111 0.54 -0.99 -1.13
C LYS A 111 1.07 -1.92 -2.23
N ASP A 112 2.05 -2.75 -1.89
CA ASP A 112 2.64 -3.79 -2.74
C ASP A 112 1.78 -5.06 -2.87
N ARG A 113 0.77 -5.20 -2.01
CA ARG A 113 -0.17 -6.31 -1.95
C ARG A 113 -1.62 -5.85 -2.12
N VAL A 114 -1.82 -4.73 -2.80
CA VAL A 114 -3.14 -4.44 -3.37
C VAL A 114 -3.46 -5.58 -4.34
N VAL A 115 -4.74 -5.94 -4.45
CA VAL A 115 -5.26 -6.96 -5.36
C VAL A 115 -6.49 -6.38 -6.06
N HIS A 116 -6.62 -6.61 -7.36
CA HIS A 116 -7.81 -6.27 -8.14
C HIS A 116 -8.64 -7.52 -8.34
N LEU A 117 -9.86 -7.49 -7.84
CA LEU A 117 -10.78 -8.62 -7.76
C LEU A 117 -11.76 -8.68 -8.94
N GLY A 118 -11.59 -7.80 -9.94
CA GLY A 118 -12.57 -7.59 -11.01
C GLY A 118 -13.63 -6.56 -10.62
N ASN A 119 -14.46 -6.13 -11.59
CA ASN A 119 -15.56 -5.17 -11.38
C ASN A 119 -15.16 -3.89 -10.63
N ASN A 120 -13.94 -3.38 -10.87
CA ASN A 120 -13.35 -2.24 -10.16
C ASN A 120 -13.26 -2.39 -8.63
N GLN A 121 -13.32 -3.62 -8.11
CA GLN A 121 -13.16 -3.92 -6.70
C GLN A 121 -11.69 -4.23 -6.38
N PHE A 122 -11.18 -3.63 -5.33
CA PHE A 122 -9.81 -3.74 -4.87
C PHE A 122 -9.76 -4.21 -3.42
N PHE A 123 -8.65 -4.83 -3.09
CA PHE A 123 -8.39 -5.40 -1.78
C PHE A 123 -6.98 -5.07 -1.31
N ALA A 124 -6.82 -4.80 -0.02
CA ALA A 124 -5.51 -4.85 0.63
C ALA A 124 -5.65 -5.07 2.13
N CYS A 125 -4.75 -5.90 2.67
CA CYS A 125 -4.53 -6.03 4.10
C CYS A 125 -3.77 -4.80 4.63
N SER A 126 -4.04 -4.45 5.88
CA SER A 126 -3.43 -3.31 6.57
C SER A 126 -3.12 -3.64 8.02
N ASP A 127 -1.96 -3.22 8.49
CA ASP A 127 -1.46 -3.42 9.85
C ASP A 127 -2.07 -2.37 10.78
N PHE A 128 -2.68 -2.79 11.88
CA PHE A 128 -3.13 -1.94 12.97
C PHE A 128 -2.52 -2.36 14.30
N LYS A 129 -2.44 -1.41 15.22
CA LYS A 129 -2.08 -1.65 16.63
C LYS A 129 -3.13 -1.12 17.56
N SER A 130 -3.31 -1.78 18.71
CA SER A 130 -4.20 -1.24 19.74
C SER A 130 -3.65 0.07 20.30
N VAL A 131 -4.56 1.02 20.56
CA VAL A 131 -4.23 2.28 21.26
C VAL A 131 -4.33 2.16 22.78
N LYS A 132 -4.79 1.02 23.31
CA LYS A 132 -4.89 0.78 24.75
C LYS A 132 -3.50 0.85 25.38
N LYS A 133 -3.34 1.66 26.43
CA LYS A 133 -2.06 1.85 27.14
C LYS A 133 -1.50 0.48 27.59
N GLY A 134 -0.24 0.23 27.24
CA GLY A 134 0.47 -1.02 27.58
C GLY A 134 0.13 -2.22 26.69
N SER A 135 -0.84 -2.11 25.77
CA SER A 135 -1.13 -3.19 24.83
C SER A 135 -0.02 -3.31 23.77
N LYS A 136 0.34 -4.54 23.44
CA LYS A 136 1.18 -4.91 22.31
C LYS A 136 0.38 -5.57 21.19
N ASP A 137 -0.95 -5.51 21.27
CA ASP A 137 -1.82 -6.19 20.34
C ASP A 137 -1.72 -5.59 18.94
N LYS A 138 -1.57 -6.49 17.96
CA LYS A 138 -1.58 -6.18 16.54
C LYS A 138 -2.79 -6.82 15.90
N VAL A 139 -3.45 -6.09 15.02
CA VAL A 139 -4.64 -6.55 14.31
C VAL A 139 -4.46 -6.22 12.84
N ASP A 140 -4.60 -7.22 11.99
CA ASP A 140 -4.52 -7.05 10.55
C ASP A 140 -5.94 -6.99 10.02
N LEU A 141 -6.26 -5.90 9.32
CA LEU A 141 -7.58 -5.67 8.76
C LEU A 141 -7.53 -5.72 7.23
N ASP A 142 -8.45 -6.47 6.65
CA ASP A 142 -8.65 -6.57 5.21
C ASP A 142 -9.68 -5.52 4.77
N PHE A 143 -9.27 -4.63 3.86
CA PHE A 143 -10.14 -3.61 3.27
C PHE A 143 -10.54 -4.03 1.86
N TYR A 144 -11.83 -3.90 1.58
CA TYR A 144 -12.41 -4.02 0.25
C TYR A 144 -12.94 -2.65 -0.14
N ALA A 145 -12.56 -2.17 -1.33
CA ALA A 145 -13.04 -0.89 -1.84
C ALA A 145 -13.30 -0.95 -3.35
N THR A 146 -14.34 -0.26 -3.79
CA THR A 146 -14.76 -0.21 -5.19
C THR A 146 -14.49 1.17 -5.77
N LYS A 147 -13.91 1.20 -6.97
CA LYS A 147 -13.77 2.43 -7.76
C LYS A 147 -15.02 2.65 -8.61
N THR A 148 -15.81 3.65 -8.23
CA THR A 148 -17.04 4.07 -8.91
C THR A 148 -16.80 5.32 -9.77
N LYS A 149 -17.82 5.78 -10.49
CA LYS A 149 -17.77 7.06 -11.22
C LYS A 149 -17.68 8.27 -10.29
N GLU A 150 -18.20 8.15 -9.07
CA GLU A 150 -18.22 9.21 -8.05
C GLU A 150 -16.95 9.23 -7.19
N GLY A 151 -16.05 8.26 -7.40
CA GLY A 151 -14.82 8.10 -6.65
C GLY A 151 -14.72 6.73 -6.01
N TRP A 152 -13.89 6.63 -4.98
CA TRP A 152 -13.65 5.40 -4.25
C TRP A 152 -14.60 5.27 -3.07
N LYS A 153 -15.00 4.04 -2.78
CA LYS A 153 -15.84 3.70 -1.63
C LYS A 153 -15.29 2.46 -0.95
N THR A 154 -15.02 2.56 0.35
CA THR A 154 -14.74 1.39 1.18
C THR A 154 -16.02 0.60 1.43
N ASP A 155 -16.07 -0.65 1.00
CA ASP A 155 -17.26 -1.51 1.03
C ASP A 155 -17.32 -2.38 2.27
N LYS A 156 -16.17 -2.94 2.68
CA LYS A 156 -16.10 -3.91 3.77
C LYS A 156 -14.72 -3.87 4.43
N VAL A 157 -14.73 -4.05 5.75
CA VAL A 157 -13.53 -4.21 6.58
C VAL A 157 -13.68 -5.47 7.42
N LEU A 158 -12.69 -6.36 7.37
CA LEU A 158 -12.70 -7.63 8.10
C LEU A 158 -11.46 -7.79 8.97
N ILE A 159 -11.60 -8.42 10.13
CA ILE A 159 -10.46 -8.82 10.95
C ILE A 159 -9.86 -10.09 10.36
N HIS A 160 -8.69 -9.96 9.74
CA HIS A 160 -7.97 -11.08 9.13
C HIS A 160 -7.10 -11.79 10.17
N LYS A 161 -6.27 -11.04 10.92
CA LYS A 161 -5.37 -11.61 11.93
C LYS A 161 -5.42 -10.85 13.24
N VAL A 162 -5.23 -11.59 14.34
CA VAL A 162 -5.00 -11.00 15.66
C VAL A 162 -3.73 -11.60 16.22
N ASN A 163 -2.76 -10.75 16.56
CA ASN A 163 -1.46 -11.13 17.09
C ASN A 163 -0.74 -12.19 16.25
N GLY A 164 -0.80 -12.02 14.93
CA GLY A 164 -0.19 -12.93 13.95
C GLY A 164 -0.97 -14.22 13.70
N ARG A 165 -2.07 -14.48 14.41
CA ARG A 165 -2.93 -15.65 14.18
C ARG A 165 -4.01 -15.31 13.15
N PRO A 166 -4.02 -15.93 11.96
CA PRO A 166 -5.08 -15.73 11.00
C PRO A 166 -6.41 -16.31 11.50
N ARG A 167 -7.50 -15.78 10.96
CA ARG A 167 -8.88 -16.23 11.26
C ARG A 167 -9.54 -16.95 10.11
N TYR A 168 -9.14 -16.58 8.90
CA TYR A 168 -9.54 -17.21 7.66
C TYR A 168 -8.37 -17.13 6.68
N THR A 169 -8.47 -17.94 5.65
CA THR A 169 -7.64 -17.91 4.45
C THR A 169 -8.57 -17.91 3.23
N TYR A 170 -8.04 -17.81 2.02
CA TYR A 170 -8.82 -17.86 0.80
C TYR A 170 -8.52 -19.14 0.03
N ASN A 171 -9.52 -19.90 -0.39
CA ASN A 171 -9.29 -21.07 -1.24
C ASN A 171 -8.99 -20.66 -2.70
N ASP A 172 -8.80 -21.64 -3.58
CA ASP A 172 -8.49 -21.41 -4.99
C ASP A 172 -9.60 -20.67 -5.77
N LYS A 173 -10.80 -20.58 -5.19
CA LYS A 173 -11.95 -19.87 -5.74
C LYS A 173 -12.15 -18.48 -5.12
N ASN A 174 -11.19 -18.00 -4.34
CA ASN A 174 -11.29 -16.78 -3.53
C ASN A 174 -12.41 -16.78 -2.48
N GLU A 175 -12.88 -17.95 -2.10
CA GLU A 175 -13.86 -18.08 -1.03
C GLU A 175 -13.10 -18.05 0.30
N MET A 176 -13.54 -17.20 1.23
CA MET A 176 -12.99 -17.19 2.58
C MET A 176 -13.33 -18.51 3.26
N VAL A 177 -12.30 -19.21 3.72
CA VAL A 177 -12.44 -20.45 4.49
C VAL A 177 -11.81 -20.26 5.87
N PRO A 178 -12.44 -20.77 6.95
CA PRO A 178 -11.88 -20.67 8.28
C PRO A 178 -10.53 -21.41 8.33
N VAL A 179 -9.57 -20.86 9.07
CA VAL A 179 -8.38 -21.64 9.43
C VAL A 179 -8.72 -22.53 10.62
N ASN A 180 -8.42 -23.84 10.49
CA ASN A 180 -8.49 -24.75 11.62
C ASN A 180 -7.35 -24.37 12.59
N ASN A 181 -7.71 -23.75 13.71
CA ASN A 181 -6.78 -23.42 14.80
C ASN A 181 -6.91 -24.42 15.94
#